data_AF-A0A820QEN5-F1
#
_entry.id   AF-A0A820QEN5-F1
#
_cell.length_a   1.000
_cell.length_b   1.000
_cell.length_c   1.000
_cell.angle_alpha   90.00
_cell.angle_beta   90.00
_cell.angle_gamma   90.00
#
_symmetry.space_group_name_H-M   'P 1'
#
loop_
_entity.id
_entity.type
_entity.pdbx_description
1 polymer ?
#
loop_
_entity_poly.entity_id
_entity_poly.type
_entity_poly.pdbx_seq_one_letter_code
_entity_poly.pdbx_strand_id
1 'polypeptide(L)'
;HIREDRLKRAVKTRTDNLELIYRTLETNYDMWIHNLERYRHDYHLLKLFSNRQIMILIILLTKSTTQNQVKCHFLEKLCLSKDILNHRNKELELTIQCLIHYLRSLSMNDCDLSEMNITHQYETYQIESNSNAEIGLNKLSQFLGEVFNNGRELFQKN
;
A
#
# COMPACT_ATOMS: atom_id res chain seq x y z
N HIS A 1 -19.70 44.60 12.20
CA HIS A 1 -19.77 44.30 10.76
C HIS A 1 -18.43 43.87 10.15
N ILE A 2 -17.39 44.72 10.03
CA ILE A 2 -16.13 44.38 9.32
C ILE A 2 -15.45 43.07 9.80
N ARG A 3 -15.47 42.79 11.12
CA ARG A 3 -14.87 41.57 11.69
C ARG A 3 -15.65 40.30 11.33
N GLU A 4 -16.98 40.40 11.27
CA GLU A 4 -17.87 39.28 10.93
C GLU A 4 -17.74 38.93 9.44
N ASP A 5 -17.65 39.92 8.56
CA ASP A 5 -17.46 39.69 7.11
C ASP A 5 -16.08 39.13 6.77
N ARG A 6 -15.05 39.43 7.59
CA ARG A 6 -13.74 38.79 7.49
C ARG A 6 -13.78 37.32 7.93
N LEU A 7 -14.48 37.03 9.03
CA LEU A 7 -14.70 35.65 9.50
C LEU A 7 -15.48 34.81 8.47
N LYS A 8 -16.58 35.36 7.93
CA LYS A 8 -17.38 34.69 6.88
C LYS A 8 -16.55 34.36 5.65
N ARG A 9 -15.70 35.29 5.19
CA ARG A 9 -14.78 35.04 4.06
C ARG A 9 -13.75 33.96 4.38
N ALA A 10 -13.14 34.00 5.56
CA ALA A 10 -12.14 33.01 5.97
C ALA A 10 -12.74 31.59 6.05
N VAL A 11 -13.95 31.47 6.61
CA VAL A 11 -14.68 30.19 6.64
C VAL A 11 -14.99 29.71 5.23
N LYS A 12 -15.55 30.58 4.37
CA LYS A 12 -15.87 30.23 2.98
C LYS A 12 -14.64 29.71 2.23
N THR A 13 -13.53 30.44 2.24
CA THR A 13 -12.28 30.02 1.58
C THR A 13 -11.78 28.67 2.12
N ARG A 14 -11.87 28.44 3.43
CA ARG A 14 -11.45 27.16 4.02
C ARG A 14 -12.35 26.01 3.59
N THR A 15 -13.66 26.24 3.54
CA THR A 15 -14.64 25.26 3.04
C THR A 15 -14.40 24.94 1.56
N ASP A 16 -14.25 25.95 0.71
CA ASP A 16 -14.00 25.77 -0.72
C ASP A 16 -12.70 24.96 -0.96
N ASN A 17 -11.66 25.23 -0.18
CA ASN A 17 -10.40 24.47 -0.25
C ASN A 17 -10.58 23.01 0.18
N LEU A 18 -11.34 22.75 1.24
CA LEU A 18 -11.63 21.38 1.68
C LEU A 18 -12.45 20.62 0.65
N GLU A 19 -13.42 21.27 0.02
CA GLU A 19 -14.24 20.68 -1.05
C GLU A 19 -13.38 20.34 -2.28
N LEU A 20 -12.44 21.20 -2.65
CA LEU A 20 -11.50 20.93 -3.73
C LEU A 20 -10.60 19.71 -3.41
N ILE A 21 -10.09 19.63 -2.18
CA ILE A 21 -9.30 18.47 -1.72
C ILE A 21 -10.15 17.20 -1.79
N TYR A 22 -11.39 17.25 -1.31
CA TYR A 22 -12.30 16.11 -1.33
C TYR A 22 -12.55 15.61 -2.76
N ARG A 23 -12.91 16.49 -3.69
CA ARG A 23 -13.15 16.12 -5.11
C ARG A 23 -11.92 15.52 -5.77
N THR A 24 -10.73 16.03 -5.42
CA THR A 24 -9.46 15.50 -5.91
C THR A 24 -9.21 14.09 -5.40
N LEU A 25 -9.46 13.85 -4.12
CA LEU A 25 -9.33 12.52 -3.50
C LEU A 25 -10.33 11.52 -4.08
N GLU A 26 -11.57 11.94 -4.31
CA GLU A 26 -12.61 11.14 -4.94
C GLU A 26 -12.19 10.71 -6.36
N THR A 27 -11.77 11.67 -7.19
CA THR A 27 -11.28 11.38 -8.55
C THR A 27 -10.09 10.41 -8.54
N ASN A 28 -9.15 10.61 -7.63
CA ASN A 28 -7.99 9.72 -7.48
C ASN A 28 -8.39 8.32 -7.04
N TYR A 29 -9.38 8.21 -6.15
CA TYR A 29 -9.91 6.93 -5.69
C TYR A 29 -10.61 6.18 -6.84
N ASP A 30 -11.45 6.85 -7.62
CA ASP A 30 -12.14 6.26 -8.76
C ASP A 30 -11.15 5.75 -9.82
N MET A 31 -10.12 6.54 -10.14
CA MET A 31 -9.04 6.10 -11.02
C MET A 31 -8.30 4.89 -10.45
N TRP A 32 -8.06 4.86 -9.13
CA TRP A 32 -7.40 3.73 -8.49
C TRP A 32 -8.25 2.45 -8.57
N ILE A 33 -9.55 2.55 -8.32
CA ILE A 33 -10.49 1.43 -8.45
C ILE A 33 -10.56 0.92 -9.89
N HIS A 34 -10.68 1.83 -10.87
CA HIS A 34 -10.70 1.46 -12.28
C HIS A 34 -9.43 0.70 -12.70
N ASN A 35 -8.27 1.20 -12.31
CA ASN A 35 -6.99 0.52 -12.58
C ASN A 35 -6.93 -0.84 -11.88
N LEU A 36 -7.37 -0.93 -10.63
CA LEU A 36 -7.40 -2.19 -9.90
C LEU A 36 -8.28 -3.24 -10.58
N GLU A 37 -9.47 -2.86 -11.03
CA GLU A 37 -10.40 -3.77 -11.72
C GLU A 37 -9.82 -4.28 -13.03
N ARG A 38 -9.15 -3.41 -13.80
CA ARG A 38 -8.39 -3.80 -14.99
C ARG A 38 -7.30 -4.81 -14.65
N TYR A 39 -6.45 -4.52 -13.66
CA TYR A 39 -5.39 -5.44 -13.24
C TYR A 39 -5.92 -6.76 -12.68
N ARG A 40 -7.07 -6.77 -12.01
CA ARG A 40 -7.72 -8.02 -11.57
C ARG A 40 -8.17 -8.87 -12.74
N HIS A 41 -8.56 -8.26 -13.85
CA HIS A 41 -8.87 -9.01 -15.06
C HIS A 41 -7.62 -9.73 -15.58
N ASP A 42 -6.51 -9.00 -15.68
CA ASP A 42 -5.25 -9.46 -16.26
C ASP A 42 -4.45 -10.41 -15.33
N TYR A 43 -4.55 -10.22 -14.01
CA TYR A 43 -3.79 -10.97 -13.00
C TYR A 43 -4.74 -11.63 -11.98
N HIS A 44 -5.00 -12.92 -12.17
CA HIS A 44 -5.96 -13.66 -11.34
C HIS A 44 -5.60 -13.71 -9.85
N LEU A 45 -4.31 -13.66 -9.51
CA LEU A 45 -3.86 -13.58 -8.12
C LEU A 45 -4.48 -12.40 -7.37
N LEU A 46 -4.63 -11.23 -8.01
CA LEU A 46 -5.22 -10.05 -7.38
C LEU A 46 -6.70 -10.22 -7.04
N LYS A 47 -7.40 -11.19 -7.64
CA LYS A 47 -8.80 -11.50 -7.29
C LYS A 47 -8.92 -12.15 -5.91
N LEU A 48 -7.84 -12.75 -5.40
CA LEU A 48 -7.81 -13.44 -4.11
C LEU A 48 -7.68 -12.48 -2.93
N PHE A 49 -7.36 -11.22 -3.19
CA PHE A 49 -7.15 -10.19 -2.19
C PHE A 49 -8.24 -9.12 -2.30
N SER A 50 -8.87 -8.79 -1.18
CA SER A 50 -9.74 -7.61 -1.05
C SER A 50 -8.99 -6.31 -1.29
N ASN A 51 -9.71 -5.22 -1.60
CA ASN A 51 -9.10 -3.92 -1.88
C ASN A 51 -8.22 -3.43 -0.72
N ARG A 52 -8.65 -3.67 0.52
CA ARG A 52 -7.88 -3.34 1.73
C ARG A 52 -6.57 -4.13 1.79
N GLN A 53 -6.60 -5.41 1.44
CA GLN A 53 -5.40 -6.25 1.47
C GLN A 53 -4.39 -5.81 0.43
N ILE A 54 -4.86 -5.48 -0.77
CA ILE A 54 -4.04 -4.91 -1.85
C ILE A 54 -3.42 -3.57 -1.42
N MET A 55 -4.19 -2.68 -0.82
CA MET A 55 -3.66 -1.40 -0.31
C MET A 55 -2.57 -1.59 0.74
N ILE A 56 -2.76 -2.52 1.68
CA ILE A 56 -1.74 -2.82 2.71
C ILE A 56 -0.44 -3.30 2.03
N LEU A 57 -0.54 -4.21 1.07
CA LEU A 57 0.61 -4.72 0.35
C LEU A 57 1.31 -3.61 -0.45
N ILE A 58 0.56 -2.74 -1.13
CA ILE A 58 1.16 -1.57 -1.82
C ILE A 58 1.88 -0.65 -0.82
N ILE A 59 1.27 -0.35 0.33
CA ILE A 59 1.90 0.47 1.37
C ILE A 59 3.22 -0.15 1.82
N LEU A 60 3.24 -1.46 2.09
CA LEU A 60 4.42 -2.19 2.53
C LEU A 60 5.53 -2.23 1.45
N LEU A 61 5.17 -2.40 0.18
CA LEU A 61 6.11 -2.41 -0.94
C LEU A 61 6.62 -1.01 -1.33
N THR A 62 5.93 0.06 -0.91
CA THR A 62 6.32 1.43 -1.25
C THR A 62 7.54 1.88 -0.45
N LYS A 63 8.54 2.44 -1.12
CA LYS A 63 9.70 3.06 -0.48
C LYS A 63 9.25 4.21 0.39
N SER A 64 9.71 4.26 1.64
CA SER A 64 9.51 5.43 2.49
C SER A 64 10.44 6.55 2.04
N THR A 65 9.94 7.77 2.07
CA THR A 65 10.74 8.99 1.88
C THR A 65 10.45 9.96 3.00
N THR A 66 11.26 11.01 3.13
CA THR A 66 10.99 12.09 4.10
C THR A 66 9.62 12.72 3.90
N GLN A 67 9.11 12.73 2.66
CA GLN A 67 7.81 13.28 2.27
C GLN A 67 6.67 12.26 2.34
N ASN A 68 6.94 10.97 2.12
CA ASN A 68 5.96 9.89 2.19
C ASN A 68 6.29 8.94 3.34
N GLN A 69 5.63 9.18 4.48
CA GLN A 69 5.83 8.46 5.74
C GLN A 69 4.68 7.47 6.03
N VAL A 70 3.82 7.20 5.05
CA VAL A 70 2.60 6.36 5.25
C VAL A 70 2.98 4.98 5.75
N LYS A 71 4.00 4.35 5.15
CA LYS A 71 4.47 3.02 5.57
C LYS A 71 5.07 3.06 6.98
N CYS A 72 5.88 4.06 7.31
CA CYS A 72 6.41 4.22 8.67
C CYS A 72 5.28 4.32 9.69
N HIS A 73 4.31 5.21 9.48
CA HIS A 73 3.16 5.34 10.40
C HIS A 73 2.31 4.08 10.49
N PHE A 74 2.17 3.34 9.38
CA PHE A 74 1.49 2.04 9.38
C PHE A 74 2.22 1.02 10.26
N LEU A 75 3.55 0.91 10.11
CA LEU A 75 4.39 0.01 10.90
C LEU A 75 4.44 0.42 12.39
N GLU A 76 4.52 1.72 12.70
CA GLU A 76 4.49 2.22 14.08
C GLU A 76 3.21 1.80 14.81
N LYS A 77 2.06 1.85 14.11
CA LYS A 77 0.78 1.42 14.67
C LYS A 77 0.68 -0.08 14.88
N LEU A 78 1.27 -0.89 14.00
CA LEU A 78 1.22 -2.34 14.10
C LEU A 78 2.21 -2.89 15.13
N CYS A 79 3.43 -2.37 15.14
CA CYS A 79 4.54 -2.93 15.91
C CYS A 79 4.73 -2.24 17.27
N LEU A 80 3.90 -1.24 17.61
CA LEU A 80 4.02 -0.41 18.81
C LEU A 80 5.42 0.23 19.00
N SER A 81 6.21 0.30 17.92
CA SER A 81 7.54 0.89 17.92
C SER A 81 7.43 2.35 17.52
N LYS A 82 8.02 3.25 18.32
CA LYS A 82 8.16 4.66 17.98
C LYS A 82 9.46 4.92 17.21
N ASP A 83 9.51 6.01 16.46
CA ASP A 83 10.69 6.56 15.81
C ASP A 83 11.35 5.64 14.75
N ILE A 84 10.53 4.92 13.97
CA ILE A 84 11.04 4.09 12.85
C ILE A 84 11.71 4.97 11.78
N LEU A 85 11.26 6.23 11.66
CA LEU A 85 11.74 7.21 10.67
C LEU A 85 13.25 7.44 10.69
N ASN A 86 13.92 7.25 11.82
CA ASN A 86 15.37 7.49 11.95
C ASN A 86 16.23 6.25 11.68
N HIS A 87 15.62 5.09 11.45
CA HIS A 87 16.30 3.80 11.38
C HIS A 87 15.88 3.00 10.15
N ARG A 88 16.48 3.30 8.99
CA ARG A 88 16.19 2.62 7.71
C ARG A 88 16.28 1.09 7.79
N ASN A 89 17.25 0.56 8.53
CA ASN A 89 17.40 -0.90 8.72
C ASN A 89 16.25 -1.48 9.55
N LYS A 90 15.77 -0.74 10.56
CA LYS A 90 14.63 -1.15 11.40
C LYS A 90 13.32 -1.11 10.62
N GLU A 91 13.14 -0.12 9.74
CA GLU A 91 11.99 -0.07 8.83
C GLU A 91 11.96 -1.28 7.91
N LEU A 92 13.11 -1.65 7.32
CA LEU A 92 13.23 -2.84 6.47
C LEU A 92 12.85 -4.10 7.25
N GLU A 93 13.48 -4.33 8.40
CA GLU A 93 13.22 -5.50 9.25
C GLU A 93 11.73 -5.64 9.58
N LEU A 94 11.10 -4.55 10.04
CA LEU A 94 9.68 -4.54 10.37
C LEU A 94 8.79 -4.72 9.14
N THR A 95 9.18 -4.20 7.98
CA THR A 95 8.46 -4.41 6.72
C THR A 95 8.46 -5.89 6.34
N ILE A 96 9.63 -6.54 6.38
CA ILE A 96 9.77 -7.96 6.04
C ILE A 96 9.00 -8.83 7.02
N GLN A 97 9.14 -8.59 8.32
CA GLN A 97 8.35 -9.29 9.34
C GLN A 97 6.85 -9.12 9.11
N CYS A 98 6.40 -7.89 8.85
CA CYS A 98 4.99 -7.60 8.58
C CYS A 98 4.49 -8.35 7.34
N LEU A 99 5.24 -8.34 6.23
CA LEU A 99 4.91 -9.07 5.01
C LEU A 99 4.78 -10.58 5.28
N ILE A 100 5.75 -11.18 5.96
CA ILE A 100 5.73 -12.62 6.30
C ILE A 100 4.50 -12.95 7.15
N HIS A 101 4.27 -12.21 8.24
CA HIS A 101 3.13 -12.45 9.13
C HIS A 101 1.80 -12.26 8.40
N TYR A 102 1.72 -11.24 7.57
CA TYR A 102 0.54 -10.94 6.80
C TYR A 102 0.22 -12.06 5.80
N LEU A 103 1.19 -12.47 4.98
CA LEU A 103 1.01 -13.55 4.00
C LEU A 103 0.67 -14.89 4.69
N ARG A 104 1.31 -15.20 5.83
CA ARG A 104 0.96 -16.38 6.66
C ARG A 104 -0.49 -16.32 7.17
N SER A 105 -0.97 -15.15 7.56
CA SER A 105 -2.34 -14.98 8.07
C SER A 105 -3.42 -15.26 7.01
N LEU A 106 -3.05 -15.21 5.72
CA LEU A 106 -3.93 -15.57 4.61
C LEU A 106 -4.04 -17.09 4.41
N SER A 107 -3.48 -17.89 5.32
CA SER A 107 -3.48 -19.37 5.29
C SER A 107 -2.79 -19.97 4.06
N MET A 108 -1.82 -19.24 3.49
CA MET A 108 -1.04 -19.66 2.34
C MET A 108 0.23 -20.37 2.81
N ASN A 109 0.11 -21.63 3.24
CA ASN A 109 1.18 -22.36 3.92
C ASN A 109 2.18 -23.06 2.99
N ASP A 110 1.90 -23.11 1.69
CA ASP A 110 2.66 -23.90 0.70
C ASP A 110 3.61 -23.02 -0.14
N CYS A 111 3.85 -21.78 0.28
CA CYS A 111 4.75 -20.83 -0.37
C CYS A 111 6.01 -20.58 0.46
N ASP A 112 7.13 -20.27 -0.21
CA ASP A 112 8.38 -19.94 0.48
C ASP A 112 8.30 -18.55 1.13
N LEU A 113 7.80 -18.50 2.36
CA LEU A 113 7.78 -17.32 3.21
C LEU A 113 9.00 -17.23 4.12
N SER A 114 10.15 -17.77 3.69
CA SER A 114 11.42 -17.54 4.39
C SER A 114 11.80 -16.06 4.32
N GLU A 115 12.50 -15.59 5.35
CA GLU A 115 12.96 -14.20 5.42
C GLU A 115 13.86 -13.84 4.24
N MET A 116 14.71 -14.77 3.82
CA MET A 116 15.59 -14.60 2.67
C MET A 116 14.80 -14.40 1.37
N ASN A 117 13.80 -15.23 1.10
CA ASN A 117 12.98 -15.08 -0.10
C ASN A 117 12.19 -13.77 -0.06
N ILE A 118 11.45 -13.49 1.02
CA ILE A 118 10.63 -12.27 1.10
C ILE A 118 11.48 -11.01 1.02
N THR A 119 12.68 -10.99 1.62
CA THR A 119 13.62 -9.87 1.47
C THR A 119 14.02 -9.67 0.02
N HIS A 120 14.41 -10.74 -0.67
CA HIS A 120 14.77 -10.69 -2.08
C HIS A 120 13.62 -10.20 -2.98
N GLN A 121 12.41 -10.73 -2.78
CA GLN A 121 11.23 -10.31 -3.53
C GLN A 121 10.88 -8.85 -3.23
N TYR A 122 10.95 -8.43 -1.97
CA TYR A 122 10.72 -7.06 -1.56
C TYR A 122 11.68 -6.10 -2.26
N GLU A 123 12.98 -6.36 -2.23
CA GLU A 123 14.00 -5.51 -2.87
C GLU A 123 13.82 -5.41 -4.39
N THR A 124 13.42 -6.50 -5.03
CA THR A 124 13.19 -6.58 -6.48
C THR A 124 11.96 -5.79 -6.93
N TYR A 125 10.90 -5.83 -6.13
CA TYR A 125 9.58 -5.30 -6.49
C TYR A 125 9.14 -4.08 -5.69
N GLN A 126 10.09 -3.33 -5.11
CA GLN A 126 9.77 -2.07 -4.44
C GLN A 126 9.07 -1.09 -5.38
N ILE A 127 8.13 -0.34 -4.79
CA ILE A 127 7.35 0.70 -5.45
C ILE A 127 7.93 2.06 -5.07
N GLU A 128 8.17 2.93 -6.06
CA GLU A 128 8.61 4.30 -5.81
C GLU A 128 7.47 5.14 -5.20
N SER A 129 7.77 6.01 -4.23
CA SER A 129 6.75 6.77 -3.46
C SER A 129 5.83 7.65 -4.32
N ASN A 130 6.29 8.04 -5.51
CA ASN A 130 5.58 8.94 -6.44
C ASN A 130 5.08 8.20 -7.70
N SER A 131 5.08 6.87 -7.65
CA SER A 131 4.56 6.06 -8.76
C SER A 131 3.04 6.19 -8.86
N ASN A 132 2.53 6.06 -10.08
CA ASN A 132 1.10 6.02 -10.30
C ASN A 132 0.51 4.65 -9.88
N ALA A 133 -0.82 4.58 -9.79
CA ALA A 133 -1.54 3.38 -9.35
C ALA A 133 -1.20 2.16 -10.22
N GLU A 134 -1.05 2.35 -11.53
CA GLU A 134 -0.73 1.30 -12.50
C GLU A 134 0.64 0.65 -12.23
N ILE A 135 1.69 1.46 -12.03
CA ILE A 135 3.02 0.96 -11.68
C ILE A 135 2.98 0.19 -10.36
N GLY A 136 2.28 0.72 -9.36
CA GLY A 136 2.15 0.06 -8.06
C GLY A 136 1.44 -1.29 -8.14
N LEU A 137 0.35 -1.37 -8.90
CA LEU A 137 -0.40 -2.61 -9.12
C LEU A 137 0.40 -3.63 -9.94
N ASN A 138 1.17 -3.17 -10.94
CA ASN A 138 2.05 -4.05 -11.71
C ASN A 138 3.14 -4.67 -10.83
N LYS A 139 3.84 -3.85 -10.04
CA LYS A 139 4.87 -4.32 -9.11
C LYS A 139 4.32 -5.28 -8.08
N LEU A 140 3.15 -4.99 -7.52
CA LEU A 140 2.45 -5.91 -6.62
C LEU A 140 2.12 -7.24 -7.31
N SER A 141 1.62 -7.20 -8.55
CA SER A 141 1.26 -8.41 -9.29
C SER A 141 2.48 -9.31 -9.54
N GLN A 142 3.61 -8.71 -9.90
CA GLN A 142 4.88 -9.42 -10.08
C GLN A 142 5.38 -10.02 -8.76
N PHE A 143 5.36 -9.24 -7.67
CA PHE A 143 5.71 -9.70 -6.33
C PHE A 143 4.87 -10.92 -5.92
N LEU A 144 3.55 -10.85 -6.07
CA LEU A 144 2.66 -11.98 -5.75
C LEU A 144 2.88 -13.16 -6.69
N GLY A 145 3.19 -12.90 -7.97
CA GLY A 145 3.52 -13.94 -8.95
C GLY A 145 4.72 -14.76 -8.52
N GLU A 146 5.79 -14.12 -8.06
CA GLU A 146 6.99 -14.82 -7.57
C GLU A 146 6.73 -15.50 -6.23
N VAL A 147 6.05 -14.83 -5.29
CA VAL A 147 5.75 -15.40 -3.96
C VAL A 147 4.85 -16.64 -4.06
N PHE A 148 3.90 -16.69 -5.01
CA PHE A 148 2.93 -17.79 -5.14
C PHE A 148 3.15 -18.67 -6.37
N ASN A 149 4.30 -18.58 -7.02
CA ASN A 149 4.61 -19.32 -8.25
C ASN A 149 3.48 -19.23 -9.31
N ASN A 150 3.05 -18.00 -9.60
CA ASN A 150 1.93 -17.63 -10.46
C ASN A 150 0.58 -18.24 -10.03
N GLY A 151 0.39 -18.45 -8.73
CA GLY A 151 -0.81 -19.01 -8.13
C GLY A 151 -0.84 -20.53 -8.08
N ARG A 152 0.18 -21.24 -8.59
CA ARG A 152 0.23 -22.71 -8.49
C ARG A 152 0.12 -23.19 -7.05
N GLU A 153 0.77 -22.50 -6.12
CA GLU A 153 0.74 -22.84 -4.70
C GLU A 153 -0.62 -22.57 -4.05
N LEU A 154 -1.47 -21.73 -4.65
CA LEU A 154 -2.81 -21.43 -4.15
C LEU A 154 -3.88 -22.40 -4.68
N PHE A 155 -3.66 -23.00 -5.84
CA PHE A 155 -4.61 -23.92 -6.48
C PHE A 155 -4.34 -25.40 -6.19
N GLN A 156 -3.23 -25.75 -5.52
CA GLN A 156 -2.93 -27.13 -5.13
C GLN A 156 -3.86 -27.71 -4.04
N LYS A 157 -4.86 -26.95 -3.57
CA LYS A 157 -5.83 -27.36 -2.55
C LYS A 157 -7.30 -27.32 -2.98
N ASN A 158 -7.60 -27.31 -4.29
CA ASN A 158 -8.96 -27.56 -4.78
C ASN A 158 -9.07 -28.95 -5.40
#